data_AF-A0A8J8EIV6-F1
#
_entry.id   AF-A0A8J8EIV6-F1
#
_cell.length_a   1.000
_cell.length_b   1.000
_cell.length_c   1.000
_cell.angle_alpha   90.00
_cell.angle_beta   90.00
_cell.angle_gamma   90.00
#
_symmetry.space_group_name_H-M   'P 1'
#
loop_
_entity.id
_entity.type
_entity.pdbx_description
1 polymer ?
#
loop_
_entity_poly.entity_id
_entity_poly.type
_entity_poly.pdbx_seq_one_letter_code
_entity_poly.pdbx_strand_id
1 'polypeptide(L)'
;MEPRSKSALAIFVFILLFLSISGCLGGSEGEAPSLTSTQDEHRTTETDGMSTDTTEYATWANPWDAYNPVQVGGQSYYITYIKYTFTVKSSEGERSYEVIKQRGYVKAHIYSDDNGKKDLGEYTLFAYYGKITPLNDPDMSGPLEYLILIKERTRDSDTYFLTPFPDFGAMMSGTTAVIEASYGGNYFYWSNPAAVGEYSELPYTEGDFGTVMGGISGATIQGWMAMVSSAVWTGLEDHDLSKPDEYSFSFMGMGYSYKVEPDGTVTFDGKSFKVSDVEWSWAFGNVRGQGKARIAPALPIPVETEGTFSQMGGESYYSKLKIEDLRLSREFEGIDVEIESPTSPGETGTSTETQTETSTEAPGEGSDNWKLAWDASEPITINGEEYVVKEVTFEADYRVSGGSHVRMEVKKGYYETTLNGEDVYALYAFLNIGGESYNYVVYVEPDSLDEYTSGILWIPAVYDMVNGPEWVKVEITGPNCHYSIDDSGNIEGDMDCGMISEDFQQYNMIWSYPTGFYGGIYGDVVEVNSLTGGQGYTVEPGGPVTIAGMEFETYTITWNGIAQNSGIQANGGTIVAPELPFPVEVTASLAMPGGIGIYVHAKLIDMKLEETS
;
A
#
# COMPACT_ATOMS: atom_id res chain seq x y z
N MET A 1 -13.33 -41.39 6.99
CA MET A 1 -13.26 -40.28 7.97
C MET A 1 -11.82 -39.83 8.00
N GLU A 2 -11.46 -38.97 7.06
CA GLU A 2 -10.16 -38.30 6.98
C GLU A 2 -10.34 -36.88 7.54
N PRO A 3 -9.40 -36.35 8.33
CA PRO A 3 -9.40 -34.93 8.67
C PRO A 3 -8.69 -34.15 7.55
N ARG A 4 -9.46 -33.30 6.87
CA ARG A 4 -8.97 -32.27 5.93
C ARG A 4 -8.49 -31.02 6.68
N SER A 5 -7.46 -30.41 6.09
CA SER A 5 -7.00 -29.01 6.16
C SER A 5 -6.79 -28.34 7.53
N LYS A 6 -5.52 -28.19 7.93
CA LYS A 6 -5.06 -27.19 8.92
C LYS A 6 -4.02 -26.20 8.37
N SER A 7 -3.70 -26.22 7.07
CA SER A 7 -2.58 -25.44 6.52
C SER A 7 -2.97 -24.07 5.95
N ALA A 8 -4.25 -23.77 5.78
CA ALA A 8 -4.71 -22.49 5.20
C ALA A 8 -4.81 -21.34 6.23
N LEU A 9 -4.90 -21.65 7.53
CA LEU A 9 -5.16 -20.64 8.57
C LEU A 9 -3.88 -19.91 9.04
N ALA A 10 -2.70 -20.48 8.83
CA ALA A 10 -1.45 -19.92 9.37
C ALA A 10 -0.88 -18.77 8.52
N ILE A 11 -1.13 -18.75 7.21
CA ILE A 11 -0.63 -17.71 6.30
C ILE A 11 -1.51 -16.44 6.38
N PHE A 12 -2.83 -16.61 6.56
CA PHE A 12 -3.77 -15.49 6.69
C PHE A 12 -3.55 -14.66 7.97
N VAL A 13 -3.04 -15.28 9.04
CA VAL A 13 -2.69 -14.61 10.30
C VAL A 13 -1.34 -13.88 10.22
N PHE A 14 -0.45 -14.29 9.31
CA PHE A 14 0.87 -13.67 9.13
C PHE A 14 0.78 -12.29 8.48
N ILE A 15 -0.21 -12.02 7.63
CA ILE A 15 -0.43 -10.71 7.01
C ILE A 15 -1.07 -9.73 8.00
N LEU A 16 -1.97 -10.21 8.88
CA LEU A 16 -2.65 -9.37 9.89
C LEU A 16 -1.74 -8.93 11.05
N LEU A 17 -0.69 -9.69 11.38
CA LEU A 17 0.22 -9.38 12.50
C LEU A 17 1.16 -8.20 12.24
N PHE A 18 1.22 -7.67 11.02
CA PHE A 18 2.05 -6.52 10.66
C PHE A 18 1.39 -5.15 10.85
N LEU A 19 0.18 -5.09 11.41
CA LEU A 19 -0.61 -3.84 11.53
C LEU A 19 -0.64 -3.20 12.91
N SER A 20 0.23 -3.59 13.84
CA SER A 20 0.13 -3.07 15.20
C SER A 20 1.46 -2.95 15.95
N ILE A 21 2.46 -2.31 15.33
CA ILE A 21 3.56 -1.66 16.07
C ILE A 21 3.99 -0.35 15.39
N SER A 22 3.08 0.62 15.32
CA SER A 22 3.42 2.05 15.25
C SER A 22 2.94 2.69 16.55
N GLY A 23 3.79 2.62 17.58
CA GLY A 23 3.49 3.18 18.89
C GLY A 23 3.86 4.66 18.98
N CYS A 24 2.86 5.52 19.20
CA CYS A 24 2.93 6.47 20.30
C CYS A 24 1.52 6.80 20.82
N LEU A 25 1.19 6.23 21.99
CA LEU A 25 0.14 6.70 22.87
C LEU A 25 0.54 8.08 23.44
N GLY A 26 -0.40 9.02 23.48
CA GLY A 26 -0.21 10.25 24.24
C GLY A 26 -1.45 11.12 24.35
N GLY A 27 -2.44 10.70 25.14
CA GLY A 27 -3.55 11.56 25.56
C GLY A 27 -3.94 11.30 27.02
N SER A 28 -3.67 12.27 27.90
CA SER A 28 -4.57 12.75 28.97
C SER A 28 -3.79 13.49 30.08
N GLU A 29 -4.45 14.51 30.61
CA GLU A 29 -4.00 15.63 31.44
C GLU A 29 -3.46 15.24 32.84
N GLY A 30 -2.49 16.02 33.32
CA GLY A 30 -2.01 15.98 34.70
C GLY A 30 -0.70 16.73 34.93
N GLU A 31 -0.81 18.04 35.18
CA GLU A 31 0.16 18.98 35.80
C GLU A 31 1.66 18.65 35.78
N ALA A 32 2.41 19.36 34.93
CA ALA A 32 3.87 19.50 35.05
C ALA A 32 4.24 20.92 35.50
N PRO A 33 5.19 21.11 36.45
CA PRO A 33 5.70 22.42 36.82
C PRO A 33 6.65 22.95 35.75
N SER A 34 6.55 24.25 35.51
CA SER A 34 7.30 25.06 34.56
C SER A 34 8.80 25.10 34.85
N LEU A 35 9.62 24.73 33.86
CA LEU A 35 11.05 25.07 33.79
C LEU A 35 11.41 25.48 32.36
N THR A 36 11.68 26.77 32.23
CA THR A 36 12.15 27.51 31.06
C THR A 36 13.53 27.02 30.59
N SER A 37 13.71 26.83 29.28
CA SER A 37 15.05 26.81 28.65
C SER A 37 15.06 27.68 27.41
N THR A 38 16.04 28.58 27.38
CA THR A 38 16.35 29.62 26.40
C THR A 38 16.66 29.06 25.01
N GLN A 39 16.12 29.71 23.99
CA GLN A 39 16.36 29.48 22.58
C GLN A 39 17.51 30.39 22.13
N ASP A 40 18.71 29.83 21.90
CA ASP A 40 19.81 30.54 21.25
C ASP A 40 19.77 30.23 19.75
N GLU A 41 19.40 31.22 18.96
CA GLU A 41 19.62 31.26 17.50
C GLU A 41 21.13 31.26 17.23
N HIS A 42 21.66 30.25 16.54
CA HIS A 42 22.98 30.33 15.92
C HIS A 42 22.88 30.38 14.40
N ARG A 43 23.11 31.61 13.94
CA ARG A 43 23.30 32.09 12.58
C ARG A 43 24.53 31.43 11.94
N THR A 44 24.32 30.76 10.81
CA THR A 44 25.37 30.21 9.95
C THR A 44 26.29 31.32 9.46
N THR A 45 27.59 31.20 9.74
CA THR A 45 28.63 32.06 9.17
C THR A 45 29.58 31.16 8.38
N GLU A 46 29.76 31.45 7.09
CA GLU A 46 30.79 30.83 6.24
C GLU A 46 32.18 31.05 6.85
N THR A 47 33.01 30.02 6.89
CA THR A 47 34.46 30.22 7.03
C THR A 47 35.19 29.20 6.17
N ASP A 48 35.93 29.75 5.21
CA ASP A 48 36.81 29.08 4.27
C ASP A 48 38.07 28.53 4.97
N GLY A 49 38.45 27.30 4.62
CA GLY A 49 39.83 26.79 4.63
C GLY A 49 40.59 26.67 5.95
N MET A 50 40.45 25.51 6.63
CA MET A 50 41.59 24.89 7.31
C MET A 50 41.46 23.36 7.30
N SER A 51 42.44 22.71 6.67
CA SER A 51 42.59 21.26 6.61
C SER A 51 42.98 20.75 8.01
N THR A 52 42.00 20.31 8.77
CA THR A 52 42.16 19.46 9.95
C THR A 52 41.75 18.05 9.57
N ASP A 53 42.59 17.06 9.91
CA ASP A 53 42.25 15.63 9.89
C ASP A 53 40.93 15.42 10.65
N THR A 54 39.81 15.42 9.93
CA THR A 54 38.53 15.00 10.49
C THR A 54 38.58 13.49 10.58
N THR A 55 38.75 12.98 11.79
CA THR A 55 38.24 11.65 12.17
C THR A 55 36.76 11.64 11.81
N GLU A 56 36.44 11.12 10.62
CA GLU A 56 35.07 10.89 10.13
C GLU A 56 34.28 10.18 11.24
N TYR A 57 33.30 10.87 11.80
CA TYR A 57 32.30 10.28 12.68
C TYR A 57 31.51 9.26 11.87
N ALA A 58 31.65 7.98 12.19
CA ALA A 58 31.10 6.88 11.39
C ALA A 58 30.06 6.12 12.21
N THR A 59 28.83 6.63 12.21
CA THR A 59 27.67 5.97 12.79
C THR A 59 27.00 5.03 11.80
N TRP A 60 26.21 4.09 12.30
CA TRP A 60 25.40 3.20 11.48
C TRP A 60 23.98 3.74 11.29
N ALA A 61 23.88 4.96 10.74
CA ALA A 61 22.71 5.82 10.85
C ALA A 61 21.41 5.35 10.17
N ASN A 62 21.44 4.30 9.33
CA ASN A 62 20.26 3.78 8.63
C ASN A 62 20.40 2.27 8.38
N PRO A 63 20.26 1.43 9.43
CA PRO A 63 20.35 -0.01 9.28
C PRO A 63 19.20 -0.52 8.39
N TRP A 64 19.53 -1.47 7.52
CA TRP A 64 18.64 -2.13 6.55
C TRP A 64 18.04 -1.22 5.47
N ASP A 65 18.48 0.04 5.37
CA ASP A 65 18.05 0.96 4.32
C ASP A 65 18.66 0.57 2.96
N ALA A 66 17.82 0.00 2.10
CA ALA A 66 18.19 -0.32 0.72
C ALA A 66 17.91 0.83 -0.25
N TYR A 67 17.16 1.85 0.17
CA TYR A 67 16.69 2.90 -0.72
C TYR A 67 17.76 3.98 -0.97
N ASN A 68 18.45 4.39 0.09
CA ASN A 68 19.49 5.39 -0.07
C ASN A 68 20.81 4.78 -0.57
N PRO A 69 21.56 5.48 -1.45
CA PRO A 69 22.87 5.02 -1.87
C PRO A 69 23.88 5.14 -0.73
N VAL A 70 24.86 4.22 -0.69
CA VAL A 70 25.97 4.25 0.25
C VAL A 70 27.10 5.16 -0.24
N GLN A 71 27.78 5.82 0.70
CA GLN A 71 28.92 6.68 0.41
C GLN A 71 30.23 5.89 0.52
N VAL A 72 30.97 5.80 -0.58
CA VAL A 72 32.27 5.10 -0.62
C VAL A 72 33.29 5.94 -1.38
N GLY A 73 34.31 6.43 -0.68
CA GLY A 73 35.36 7.26 -1.27
C GLY A 73 34.84 8.56 -1.87
N GLY A 74 33.85 9.19 -1.22
CA GLY A 74 33.24 10.45 -1.67
C GLY A 74 32.34 10.31 -2.89
N GLN A 75 31.84 9.11 -3.19
CA GLN A 75 30.93 8.82 -4.30
C GLN A 75 29.74 7.98 -3.79
N SER A 76 28.56 8.24 -4.35
CA SER A 76 27.32 7.51 -4.05
C SER A 76 27.20 6.24 -4.89
N TYR A 77 26.82 5.11 -4.26
CA TYR A 77 26.54 3.85 -4.95
C TYR A 77 25.28 3.17 -4.39
N TYR A 78 24.44 2.62 -5.26
CA TYR A 78 23.37 1.71 -4.90
C TYR A 78 23.89 0.28 -4.79
N ILE A 79 23.41 -0.46 -3.79
CA ILE A 79 23.59 -1.91 -3.72
C ILE A 79 22.65 -2.54 -4.75
N THR A 80 23.18 -3.14 -5.81
CA THR A 80 22.38 -3.71 -6.91
C THR A 80 22.34 -5.23 -6.87
N TYR A 81 23.24 -5.85 -6.12
CA TYR A 81 23.33 -7.29 -5.95
C TYR A 81 23.84 -7.60 -4.55
N ILE A 82 23.26 -8.62 -3.93
CA ILE A 82 23.76 -9.18 -2.68
C ILE A 82 23.62 -10.69 -2.67
N LYS A 83 24.64 -11.35 -2.12
CA LYS A 83 24.65 -12.77 -1.81
C LYS A 83 25.01 -12.95 -0.35
N TYR A 84 24.19 -13.67 0.42
CA TYR A 84 24.53 -14.07 1.78
C TYR A 84 24.14 -15.51 2.09
N THR A 85 24.81 -16.07 3.10
CA THR A 85 24.35 -17.27 3.78
C THR A 85 23.51 -16.87 4.97
N PHE A 86 22.34 -17.50 5.11
CA PHE A 86 21.42 -17.29 6.23
C PHE A 86 21.14 -18.61 6.94
N THR A 87 21.26 -18.63 8.26
CA THR A 87 21.01 -19.81 9.10
C THR A 87 20.03 -19.45 10.21
N VAL A 88 19.02 -20.30 10.42
CA VAL A 88 18.09 -20.21 11.55
C VAL A 88 18.07 -21.52 12.29
N LYS A 89 18.08 -21.46 13.61
CA LYS A 89 17.88 -22.61 14.49
C LYS A 89 16.73 -22.35 15.44
N SER A 90 15.77 -23.26 15.44
CA SER A 90 14.55 -23.25 16.26
C SER A 90 14.39 -24.58 16.98
N SER A 91 13.24 -24.80 17.64
CA SER A 91 12.91 -26.10 18.23
C SER A 91 12.81 -27.23 17.19
N GLU A 92 12.49 -26.88 15.94
CA GLU A 92 12.33 -27.80 14.82
C GLU A 92 13.67 -28.25 14.20
N GLY A 93 14.77 -27.56 14.52
CA GLY A 93 16.09 -27.84 13.99
C GLY A 93 16.81 -26.62 13.43
N GLU A 94 17.96 -26.87 12.83
CA GLU A 94 18.79 -25.88 12.15
C GLU A 94 18.55 -25.95 10.64
N ARG A 95 18.27 -24.80 10.04
CA ARG A 95 18.05 -24.62 8.60
C ARG A 95 19.01 -23.56 8.07
N SER A 96 19.54 -23.77 6.87
CA SER A 96 20.42 -22.78 6.24
C SER A 96 20.21 -22.65 4.74
N TYR A 97 20.46 -21.46 4.23
CA TYR A 97 20.13 -21.03 2.87
C TYR A 97 21.25 -20.19 2.29
N GLU A 98 21.50 -20.36 0.99
CA GLU A 98 22.17 -19.37 0.17
C GLU A 98 21.09 -18.50 -0.47
N VAL A 99 21.20 -17.19 -0.30
CA VAL A 99 20.25 -16.24 -0.88
C VAL A 99 20.99 -15.27 -1.78
N ILE A 100 20.46 -15.12 -2.99
CA ILE A 100 20.91 -14.14 -3.98
C ILE A 100 19.77 -13.17 -4.21
N LYS A 101 20.08 -11.88 -4.25
CA LYS A 101 19.16 -10.82 -4.67
C LYS A 101 19.83 -9.90 -5.66
N GLN A 102 19.05 -9.44 -6.64
CA GLN A 102 19.48 -8.50 -7.66
C GLN A 102 18.35 -7.53 -7.98
N ARG A 103 18.68 -6.27 -8.27
CA ARG A 103 17.71 -5.28 -8.72
C ARG A 103 18.26 -4.37 -9.82
N GLY A 104 17.38 -3.92 -10.70
CA GLY A 104 17.69 -3.10 -11.86
C GLY A 104 16.55 -3.11 -12.87
N TYR A 105 16.77 -2.63 -14.09
CA TYR A 105 15.70 -2.52 -15.09
C TYR A 105 15.60 -3.76 -15.97
N VAL A 106 14.38 -4.14 -16.33
CA VAL A 106 14.07 -5.17 -17.32
C VAL A 106 12.97 -4.68 -18.26
N LYS A 107 12.88 -5.29 -19.43
CA LYS A 107 11.71 -5.24 -20.30
C LYS A 107 10.95 -6.54 -20.16
N ALA A 108 9.64 -6.45 -19.91
CA ALA A 108 8.78 -7.60 -19.75
C ALA A 108 7.40 -7.34 -20.35
N HIS A 109 6.77 -8.42 -20.82
CA HIS A 109 5.38 -8.38 -21.27
C HIS A 109 4.42 -8.37 -20.09
N ILE A 110 3.38 -7.54 -20.17
CA ILE A 110 2.26 -7.53 -19.22
C ILE A 110 1.06 -8.21 -19.86
N TYR A 111 0.38 -9.04 -19.09
CA TYR A 111 -0.81 -9.75 -19.56
C TYR A 111 -2.07 -9.32 -18.78
N SER A 112 -3.21 -9.40 -19.45
CA SER A 112 -4.53 -9.29 -18.82
C SER A 112 -5.34 -10.57 -18.98
N ASP A 113 -6.35 -10.72 -18.11
CA ASP A 113 -7.38 -11.73 -18.26
C ASP A 113 -8.55 -11.18 -19.10
N ASP A 114 -8.67 -11.68 -20.32
CA ASP A 114 -9.81 -11.46 -21.21
C ASP A 114 -10.41 -12.80 -21.64
N ASN A 115 -10.89 -13.56 -20.64
CA ASN A 115 -11.28 -14.97 -20.79
C ASN A 115 -10.09 -15.85 -21.23
N GLY A 116 -8.90 -15.51 -20.75
CA GLY A 116 -7.63 -16.06 -21.19
C GLY A 116 -6.52 -15.02 -21.22
N LYS A 117 -5.29 -15.50 -21.43
CA LYS A 117 -4.07 -14.67 -21.46
C LYS A 117 -4.07 -13.75 -22.69
N LYS A 118 -4.21 -12.44 -22.47
CA LYS A 118 -4.06 -11.40 -23.50
C LYS A 118 -2.77 -10.63 -23.25
N ASP A 119 -1.93 -10.51 -24.27
CA ASP A 119 -0.68 -9.74 -24.22
C ASP A 119 -0.98 -8.25 -24.47
N LEU A 120 -0.57 -7.39 -23.53
CA LEU A 120 -0.74 -5.94 -23.59
C LEU A 120 0.52 -5.22 -24.09
N GLY A 121 1.58 -5.95 -24.40
CA GLY A 121 2.84 -5.42 -24.89
C GLY A 121 3.94 -5.39 -23.84
N GLU A 122 5.09 -4.85 -24.25
CA GLU A 122 6.33 -4.82 -23.47
C GLU A 122 6.50 -3.48 -22.76
N TYR A 123 6.89 -3.54 -21.48
CA TYR A 123 7.10 -2.39 -20.61
C TYR A 123 8.48 -2.45 -19.97
N THR A 124 9.12 -1.29 -19.78
CA THR A 124 10.35 -1.20 -18.98
C THR A 124 9.97 -1.03 -17.51
N LEU A 125 10.41 -1.97 -16.67
CA LEU A 125 10.02 -2.09 -15.27
C LEU A 125 11.27 -2.24 -14.40
N PHE A 126 11.16 -1.83 -13.13
CA PHE A 126 12.19 -2.08 -12.15
C PHE A 126 11.98 -3.45 -11.51
N ALA A 127 13.00 -4.30 -11.58
CA ALA A 127 12.96 -5.68 -11.15
C ALA A 127 13.62 -5.87 -9.77
N TYR A 128 12.99 -6.70 -8.95
CA TYR A 128 13.57 -7.35 -7.79
C TYR A 128 13.58 -8.85 -8.04
N TYR A 129 14.76 -9.37 -8.33
CA TYR A 129 14.99 -10.80 -8.48
C TYR A 129 15.58 -11.35 -7.18
N GLY A 130 15.11 -12.53 -6.79
CA GLY A 130 15.78 -13.29 -5.75
C GLY A 130 15.68 -14.80 -5.89
N LYS A 131 16.66 -15.47 -5.31
CA LYS A 131 16.81 -16.93 -5.32
C LYS A 131 17.25 -17.42 -3.96
N ILE A 132 16.43 -18.25 -3.34
CA ILE A 132 16.65 -18.85 -2.03
C ILE A 132 16.91 -20.33 -2.23
N THR A 133 18.16 -20.74 -2.06
CA THR A 133 18.61 -22.13 -2.26
C THR A 133 18.85 -22.79 -0.90
N PRO A 134 18.18 -23.91 -0.58
CA PRO A 134 18.43 -24.60 0.67
C PRO A 134 19.84 -25.22 0.67
N LEU A 135 20.64 -24.91 1.70
CA LEU A 135 21.92 -25.56 1.97
C LEU A 135 21.75 -26.74 2.90
N ASN A 136 20.86 -26.60 3.89
CA ASN A 136 20.48 -27.64 4.83
C ASN A 136 19.07 -27.34 5.34
N ASP A 137 18.05 -27.62 4.53
CA ASP A 137 16.64 -27.52 4.95
C ASP A 137 15.90 -28.77 4.47
N PRO A 138 15.41 -29.64 5.37
CA PRO A 138 14.70 -30.86 4.97
C PRO A 138 13.32 -30.58 4.37
N ASP A 139 12.75 -29.39 4.60
CA ASP A 139 11.41 -29.04 4.15
C ASP A 139 11.42 -28.43 2.73
N MET A 140 12.60 -27.99 2.24
CA MET A 140 12.78 -27.46 0.89
C MET A 140 13.33 -28.49 -0.09
N SER A 141 12.58 -28.75 -1.17
CA SER A 141 12.93 -29.74 -2.20
C SER A 141 13.79 -29.18 -3.35
N GLY A 142 14.01 -27.87 -3.37
CA GLY A 142 14.77 -27.14 -4.40
C GLY A 142 14.83 -25.64 -4.09
N PRO A 143 15.43 -24.82 -4.97
CA PRO A 143 15.43 -23.38 -4.80
C PRO A 143 14.03 -22.80 -5.01
N LEU A 144 13.72 -21.74 -4.25
CA LEU A 144 12.65 -20.80 -4.57
C LEU A 144 13.25 -19.64 -5.36
N GLU A 145 12.73 -19.37 -6.55
CA GLU A 145 13.10 -18.18 -7.34
C GLU A 145 11.89 -17.28 -7.47
N TYR A 146 12.10 -15.97 -7.41
CA TYR A 146 11.04 -14.98 -7.63
C TYR A 146 11.58 -13.76 -8.39
N LEU A 147 10.68 -13.13 -9.13
CA LEU A 147 10.89 -11.91 -9.87
C LEU A 147 9.66 -11.01 -9.65
N ILE A 148 9.90 -9.85 -9.06
CA ILE A 148 8.86 -8.85 -8.81
C ILE A 148 9.19 -7.64 -9.67
N LEU A 149 8.27 -7.24 -10.54
CA LEU A 149 8.44 -6.09 -11.42
C LEU A 149 7.50 -4.98 -10.97
N ILE A 150 8.05 -3.80 -10.74
CA ILE A 150 7.29 -2.61 -10.37
C ILE A 150 7.48 -1.51 -11.40
N LYS A 151 6.46 -0.67 -11.59
CA LYS A 151 6.55 0.48 -12.49
C LYS A 151 7.56 1.51 -11.98
N GLU A 152 7.53 1.78 -10.69
CA GLU A 152 8.32 2.82 -10.07
C GLU A 152 8.88 2.37 -8.73
N ARG A 153 10.16 2.65 -8.51
CA ARG A 153 10.87 2.32 -7.28
C ARG A 153 10.58 3.34 -6.20
N THR A 154 10.14 2.87 -5.04
CA THR A 154 9.83 3.69 -3.86
C THR A 154 10.64 3.23 -2.65
N ARG A 155 10.60 3.99 -1.56
CA ARG A 155 11.18 3.53 -0.28
C ARG A 155 10.51 2.24 0.19
N ASP A 156 9.19 2.15 0.04
CA ASP A 156 8.40 1.00 0.47
C ASP A 156 8.74 -0.26 -0.33
N SER A 157 8.92 -0.13 -1.65
CA SER A 157 9.33 -1.26 -2.50
C SER A 157 10.72 -1.79 -2.13
N ASP A 158 11.61 -0.94 -1.63
CA ASP A 158 12.98 -1.29 -1.24
C ASP A 158 13.13 -1.89 0.17
N THR A 159 12.09 -1.79 1.03
CA THR A 159 12.14 -2.13 2.47
C THR A 159 12.77 -3.49 2.79
N TYR A 160 12.68 -4.45 1.87
CA TYR A 160 13.18 -5.82 2.09
C TYR A 160 14.31 -6.27 1.19
N PHE A 161 14.84 -5.41 0.31
CA PHE A 161 15.90 -5.81 -0.62
C PHE A 161 17.17 -6.34 0.06
N LEU A 162 17.52 -5.82 1.24
CA LEU A 162 18.71 -6.27 1.97
C LEU A 162 18.47 -7.52 2.84
N THR A 163 17.25 -8.05 2.84
CA THR A 163 16.82 -9.08 3.80
C THR A 163 16.74 -10.48 3.18
N PRO A 164 16.94 -11.60 3.91
CA PRO A 164 16.90 -13.00 3.43
C PRO A 164 15.61 -13.56 2.85
N PHE A 165 14.53 -12.80 2.80
CA PHE A 165 13.22 -13.28 2.34
C PHE A 165 12.78 -12.55 1.06
N PRO A 166 11.69 -13.01 0.41
CA PRO A 166 11.16 -12.35 -0.78
C PRO A 166 10.87 -10.86 -0.55
N ASP A 167 10.99 -10.03 -1.58
CA ASP A 167 10.82 -8.57 -1.44
C ASP A 167 9.35 -8.18 -1.25
N PHE A 168 8.76 -8.48 -0.08
CA PHE A 168 7.33 -8.27 0.18
C PHE A 168 6.88 -6.82 0.02
N GLY A 169 7.76 -5.84 0.27
CA GLY A 169 7.48 -4.43 0.06
C GLY A 169 7.25 -4.14 -1.42
N ALA A 170 8.13 -4.64 -2.29
CA ALA A 170 7.93 -4.58 -3.73
C ALA A 170 6.72 -5.40 -4.16
N MET A 171 6.51 -6.60 -3.61
CA MET A 171 5.41 -7.50 -3.99
C MET A 171 4.04 -6.87 -3.76
N MET A 172 3.87 -6.22 -2.60
CA MET A 172 2.60 -5.65 -2.17
C MET A 172 2.43 -4.17 -2.54
N SER A 173 3.41 -3.56 -3.21
CA SER A 173 3.34 -2.15 -3.60
C SER A 173 2.15 -1.87 -4.52
N GLY A 174 1.58 -0.67 -4.45
CA GLY A 174 0.58 -0.22 -5.43
C GLY A 174 1.14 -0.10 -6.86
N THR A 175 2.46 -0.22 -7.03
CA THR A 175 3.17 -0.12 -8.31
C THR A 175 3.56 -1.49 -8.89
N THR A 176 3.19 -2.60 -8.24
CA THR A 176 3.56 -3.94 -8.70
C THR A 176 2.83 -4.30 -9.98
N ALA A 177 3.59 -4.50 -11.04
CA ALA A 177 3.07 -4.88 -12.34
C ALA A 177 3.14 -6.39 -12.58
N VAL A 178 4.16 -7.09 -12.06
CA VAL A 178 4.32 -8.54 -12.20
C VAL A 178 4.86 -9.16 -10.93
N ILE A 179 4.36 -10.34 -10.58
CA ILE A 179 4.98 -11.28 -9.66
C ILE A 179 5.11 -12.62 -10.37
N GLU A 180 6.34 -13.10 -10.48
CA GLU A 180 6.65 -14.42 -11.01
C GLU A 180 7.44 -15.19 -9.97
N ALA A 181 7.12 -16.46 -9.75
CA ALA A 181 7.83 -17.29 -8.79
C ALA A 181 7.80 -18.77 -9.19
N SER A 182 8.86 -19.50 -8.85
CA SER A 182 8.94 -20.95 -9.06
C SER A 182 9.53 -21.68 -7.86
N TYR A 183 8.96 -22.84 -7.54
CA TYR A 183 9.45 -23.71 -6.45
C TYR A 183 8.99 -25.15 -6.65
N GLY A 184 9.93 -26.10 -6.56
CA GLY A 184 9.62 -27.53 -6.55
C GLY A 184 8.89 -28.02 -7.82
N GLY A 185 9.12 -27.37 -8.96
CA GLY A 185 8.41 -27.64 -10.23
C GLY A 185 7.03 -27.00 -10.34
N ASN A 186 6.60 -26.23 -9.33
CA ASN A 186 5.43 -25.36 -9.43
C ASN A 186 5.87 -23.97 -9.89
N TYR A 187 4.96 -23.30 -10.58
CA TYR A 187 5.14 -21.97 -11.12
C TYR A 187 3.92 -21.12 -10.74
N PHE A 188 4.17 -19.84 -10.51
CA PHE A 188 3.16 -18.83 -10.28
C PHE A 188 3.52 -17.59 -11.10
N TYR A 189 2.52 -17.05 -11.78
CA TYR A 189 2.61 -15.78 -12.48
C TYR A 189 1.37 -14.96 -12.18
N TRP A 190 1.58 -13.69 -11.91
CA TRP A 190 0.53 -12.70 -11.75
C TRP A 190 0.97 -11.39 -12.39
N SER A 191 0.08 -10.77 -13.14
CA SER A 191 0.30 -9.43 -13.69
C SER A 191 -0.88 -8.51 -13.44
N ASN A 192 -0.55 -7.26 -13.12
CA ASN A 192 -1.49 -6.17 -12.88
C ASN A 192 -1.31 -5.08 -13.96
N PRO A 193 -2.13 -5.11 -15.03
CA PRO A 193 -2.12 -4.07 -16.06
C PRO A 193 -2.32 -2.65 -15.53
N ALA A 194 -3.12 -2.50 -14.48
CA ALA A 194 -3.45 -1.19 -13.94
C ALA A 194 -2.23 -0.48 -13.32
N ALA A 195 -1.22 -1.23 -12.84
CA ALA A 195 0.03 -0.66 -12.38
C ALA A 195 0.79 0.07 -13.50
N VAL A 196 0.59 -0.30 -14.78
CA VAL A 196 1.21 0.36 -15.94
C VAL A 196 0.29 1.36 -16.65
N GLY A 197 -0.91 1.60 -16.12
CA GLY A 197 -1.88 2.57 -16.66
C GLY A 197 -3.02 1.96 -17.48
N GLU A 198 -3.03 0.63 -17.65
CA GLU A 198 -4.08 -0.10 -18.38
C GLU A 198 -5.24 -0.44 -17.43
N TYR A 199 -5.91 0.57 -16.87
CA TYR A 199 -6.87 0.40 -15.77
C TYR A 199 -8.09 -0.47 -16.13
N SER A 200 -8.52 -0.48 -17.39
CA SER A 200 -9.66 -1.27 -17.87
C SER A 200 -9.38 -2.76 -18.06
N GLU A 201 -8.12 -3.15 -17.92
CA GLU A 201 -7.67 -4.53 -18.11
C GLU A 201 -7.59 -5.23 -16.74
N LEU A 202 -8.18 -6.43 -16.66
CA LEU A 202 -8.19 -7.22 -15.43
C LEU A 202 -6.84 -7.94 -15.24
N PRO A 203 -6.39 -8.16 -13.99
CA PRO A 203 -5.16 -8.88 -13.73
C PRO A 203 -5.21 -10.32 -14.25
N TYR A 204 -4.07 -10.80 -14.75
CA TYR A 204 -3.92 -12.18 -15.19
C TYR A 204 -3.21 -13.00 -14.11
N THR A 205 -3.66 -14.23 -13.88
CA THR A 205 -3.05 -15.16 -12.92
C THR A 205 -2.88 -16.55 -13.53
N GLU A 206 -1.73 -17.17 -13.31
CA GLU A 206 -1.42 -18.56 -13.62
C GLU A 206 -0.74 -19.22 -12.41
N GLY A 207 -1.11 -20.46 -12.11
CA GLY A 207 -0.54 -21.20 -10.98
C GLY A 207 -1.14 -20.84 -9.63
N ASP A 208 -0.47 -21.28 -8.56
CA ASP A 208 -0.94 -21.10 -7.17
C ASP A 208 0.16 -20.49 -6.30
N PHE A 209 -0.06 -19.26 -5.86
CA PHE A 209 0.89 -18.50 -5.05
C PHE A 209 1.23 -19.22 -3.74
N GLY A 210 0.22 -19.79 -3.08
CA GLY A 210 0.38 -20.49 -1.80
C GLY A 210 1.29 -21.72 -1.89
N THR A 211 1.23 -22.44 -3.00
CA THR A 211 2.04 -23.63 -3.28
C THR A 211 3.51 -23.25 -3.50
N VAL A 212 3.78 -22.18 -4.24
CA VAL A 212 5.15 -21.72 -4.50
C VAL A 212 5.78 -21.12 -3.23
N MET A 213 5.06 -20.23 -2.55
CA MET A 213 5.57 -19.53 -1.37
C MET A 213 5.61 -20.41 -0.11
N GLY A 214 4.79 -21.47 -0.06
CA GLY A 214 4.78 -22.45 1.03
C GLY A 214 6.07 -23.25 1.19
N GLY A 215 7.04 -23.09 0.29
CA GLY A 215 8.37 -23.70 0.39
C GLY A 215 9.21 -23.20 1.56
N ILE A 216 9.01 -21.97 2.04
CA ILE A 216 9.80 -21.42 3.15
C ILE A 216 9.11 -21.71 4.48
N SER A 217 9.83 -22.28 5.45
CA SER A 217 9.28 -22.52 6.79
C SER A 217 8.93 -21.20 7.50
N GLY A 218 7.78 -21.17 8.19
CA GLY A 218 7.39 -20.00 9.00
C GLY A 218 8.42 -19.69 10.12
N ALA A 219 9.11 -20.71 10.64
CA ALA A 219 10.16 -20.54 11.63
C ALA A 219 11.38 -19.78 11.07
N THR A 220 11.70 -19.98 9.79
CA THR A 220 12.77 -19.25 9.08
C THR A 220 12.43 -17.77 8.99
N ILE A 221 11.19 -17.45 8.60
CA ILE A 221 10.69 -16.07 8.52
C ILE A 221 10.74 -15.42 9.91
N GLN A 222 10.27 -16.11 10.95
CA GLN A 222 10.25 -15.57 12.32
C GLN A 222 11.65 -15.35 12.91
N GLY A 223 12.55 -16.30 12.71
CA GLY A 223 13.93 -16.19 13.17
C GLY A 223 14.66 -15.02 12.51
N TRP A 224 14.37 -14.75 11.24
CA TRP A 224 14.86 -13.55 10.57
C TRP A 224 14.19 -12.28 11.11
N MET A 225 12.86 -12.23 11.17
CA MET A 225 12.13 -11.07 11.64
C MET A 225 12.64 -10.59 12.99
N ALA A 226 12.90 -11.53 13.91
CA ALA A 226 13.49 -11.24 15.21
C ALA A 226 14.88 -10.59 15.15
N MET A 227 15.69 -10.92 14.14
CA MET A 227 16.98 -10.29 13.90
C MET A 227 16.82 -8.88 13.32
N VAL A 228 16.03 -8.64 12.26
CA VAL A 228 15.87 -7.29 11.65
C VAL A 228 15.26 -6.31 12.63
N SER A 229 14.20 -6.75 13.33
CA SER A 229 13.41 -5.87 14.18
C SER A 229 14.05 -5.67 15.56
N SER A 230 15.29 -6.11 15.74
CA SER A 230 15.98 -6.00 17.01
C SER A 230 16.34 -4.54 17.29
N ALA A 231 15.92 -4.04 18.45
CA ALA A 231 16.23 -2.68 18.92
C ALA A 231 17.74 -2.40 19.09
N VAL A 232 18.60 -3.41 18.94
CA VAL A 232 20.05 -3.22 18.94
C VAL A 232 20.52 -2.36 17.77
N TRP A 233 19.87 -2.44 16.62
CA TRP A 233 20.33 -1.71 15.43
C TRP A 233 20.14 -0.21 15.60
N THR A 234 18.97 0.22 16.07
CA THR A 234 18.70 1.63 16.40
C THR A 234 19.57 2.10 17.56
N GLY A 235 19.85 1.23 18.54
CA GLY A 235 20.76 1.53 19.65
C GLY A 235 22.22 1.74 19.25
N LEU A 236 22.62 1.45 18.00
CA LEU A 236 23.98 1.69 17.48
C LEU A 236 24.07 2.94 16.58
N GLU A 237 22.94 3.54 16.22
CA GLU A 237 22.88 4.70 15.30
C GLU A 237 23.59 5.95 15.87
N ASP A 238 23.64 6.11 17.19
CA ASP A 238 24.26 7.27 17.84
C ASP A 238 25.76 7.06 18.18
N HIS A 239 26.31 5.87 17.91
CA HIS A 239 27.65 5.47 18.33
C HIS A 239 28.67 5.50 17.20
N ASP A 240 29.79 6.16 17.45
CA ASP A 240 30.92 6.21 16.51
C ASP A 240 31.64 4.87 16.47
N LEU A 241 31.30 4.05 15.48
CA LEU A 241 31.84 2.70 15.34
C LEU A 241 33.31 2.70 14.93
N SER A 242 33.91 3.85 14.60
CA SER A 242 35.35 3.94 14.28
C SER A 242 36.25 3.89 15.52
N LYS A 243 35.67 3.94 16.73
CA LYS A 243 36.39 3.97 18.00
C LYS A 243 35.89 2.85 18.92
N PRO A 244 36.75 2.31 19.80
CA PRO A 244 36.29 1.43 20.85
C PRO A 244 35.29 2.14 21.75
N ASP A 245 34.17 1.48 22.04
CA ASP A 245 33.12 1.99 22.92
C ASP A 245 32.46 0.83 23.69
N GLU A 246 31.97 1.09 24.89
CA GLU A 246 31.27 0.09 25.70
C GLU A 246 30.23 0.79 26.58
N TYR A 247 29.03 0.23 26.59
CA TYR A 247 27.94 0.76 27.38
C TYR A 247 27.08 -0.36 27.92
N SER A 248 26.50 -0.11 29.10
CA SER A 248 25.52 -1.01 29.71
C SER A 248 24.52 -0.20 30.53
N PHE A 249 23.25 -0.45 30.28
CA PHE A 249 22.12 0.10 31.02
C PHE A 249 21.21 -1.02 31.51
N SER A 250 20.68 -0.88 32.73
CA SER A 250 19.63 -1.74 33.23
C SER A 250 18.73 -1.00 34.22
N PHE A 251 17.42 -1.08 34.00
CA PHE A 251 16.41 -0.51 34.89
C PHE A 251 15.08 -1.27 34.78
N MET A 252 14.52 -1.68 35.92
CA MET A 252 13.21 -2.35 36.03
C MET A 252 12.97 -3.52 35.05
N GLY A 253 13.97 -4.39 34.86
CA GLY A 253 13.85 -5.55 33.97
C GLY A 253 13.98 -5.22 32.48
N MET A 254 14.25 -3.96 32.15
CA MET A 254 14.77 -3.53 30.86
C MET A 254 16.28 -3.35 30.95
N GLY A 255 17.00 -3.68 29.90
CA GLY A 255 18.43 -3.41 29.84
C GLY A 255 18.98 -3.62 28.45
N TYR A 256 20.05 -2.91 28.13
CA TYR A 256 20.81 -3.13 26.91
C TYR A 256 22.30 -2.92 27.20
N SER A 257 23.14 -3.65 26.49
CA SER A 257 24.59 -3.51 26.53
C SER A 257 25.15 -3.66 25.13
N TYR A 258 26.18 -2.90 24.82
CA TYR A 258 27.00 -3.14 23.64
C TYR A 258 28.47 -2.95 23.95
N LYS A 259 29.31 -3.55 23.12
CA LYS A 259 30.75 -3.35 23.08
C LYS A 259 31.20 -3.28 21.64
N VAL A 260 31.87 -2.19 21.27
CA VAL A 260 32.41 -1.94 19.92
C VAL A 260 33.93 -2.08 19.97
N GLU A 261 34.46 -2.90 19.09
CA GLU A 261 35.90 -3.09 18.85
C GLU A 261 36.19 -2.90 17.35
N PRO A 262 36.70 -1.74 16.92
CA PRO A 262 37.09 -1.54 15.53
C PRO A 262 38.16 -2.53 15.10
N ASP A 263 37.86 -3.38 14.11
CA ASP A 263 38.76 -4.44 13.66
C ASP A 263 38.78 -4.64 12.14
N GLY A 264 39.84 -4.12 11.51
CA GLY A 264 40.22 -4.48 10.16
C GLY A 264 39.35 -3.86 9.06
N THR A 265 39.36 -4.53 7.90
CA THR A 265 38.67 -4.08 6.69
C THR A 265 38.14 -5.28 5.92
N VAL A 266 37.00 -5.12 5.27
CA VAL A 266 36.48 -6.07 4.27
C VAL A 266 36.45 -5.44 2.89
N THR A 267 36.40 -6.25 1.84
CA THR A 267 36.36 -5.75 0.46
C THR A 267 35.21 -6.40 -0.29
N PHE A 268 34.38 -5.57 -0.91
CA PHE A 268 33.29 -5.96 -1.79
C PHE A 268 33.38 -5.13 -3.07
N ASP A 269 33.20 -5.77 -4.22
CA ASP A 269 33.24 -5.10 -5.54
C ASP A 269 34.50 -4.22 -5.76
N GLY A 270 35.66 -4.70 -5.28
CA GLY A 270 36.92 -3.97 -5.33
C GLY A 270 36.99 -2.71 -4.45
N LYS A 271 35.99 -2.43 -3.61
CA LYS A 271 35.97 -1.33 -2.64
C LYS A 271 36.19 -1.86 -1.22
N SER A 272 36.97 -1.14 -0.43
CA SER A 272 37.30 -1.53 0.95
C SER A 272 36.49 -0.76 1.97
N PHE A 273 35.99 -1.46 2.98
CA PHE A 273 35.16 -0.94 4.06
C PHE A 273 35.87 -1.21 5.38
N LYS A 274 35.98 -0.18 6.24
CA LYS A 274 36.38 -0.37 7.63
C LYS A 274 35.25 -1.09 8.36
N VAL A 275 35.60 -2.00 9.26
CA VAL A 275 34.63 -2.77 10.02
C VAL A 275 34.96 -2.78 11.51
N SER A 276 33.93 -3.01 12.30
CA SER A 276 34.00 -3.12 13.75
C SER A 276 33.24 -4.35 14.21
N ASP A 277 33.82 -5.07 15.15
CA ASP A 277 33.14 -6.15 15.86
C ASP A 277 32.31 -5.53 16.98
N VAL A 278 31.03 -5.90 17.03
CA VAL A 278 30.06 -5.37 17.97
C VAL A 278 29.42 -6.54 18.70
N GLU A 279 29.63 -6.63 20.01
CA GLU A 279 28.89 -7.54 20.88
C GLU A 279 27.71 -6.81 21.49
N TRP A 280 26.56 -7.48 21.61
CA TRP A 280 25.35 -6.85 22.11
C TRP A 280 24.48 -7.79 22.92
N SER A 281 23.74 -7.21 23.87
CA SER A 281 22.65 -7.90 24.56
C SER A 281 21.55 -6.91 24.93
N TRP A 282 20.32 -7.40 25.01
CA TRP A 282 19.17 -6.63 25.48
C TRP A 282 18.17 -7.53 26.19
N ALA A 283 17.39 -6.93 27.08
CA ALA A 283 16.30 -7.58 27.79
C ALA A 283 15.15 -6.58 27.98
N PHE A 284 13.92 -7.06 27.79
CA PHE A 284 12.69 -6.36 28.11
C PHE A 284 11.72 -7.37 28.75
N GLY A 285 11.72 -7.41 30.08
CA GLY A 285 10.96 -8.40 30.84
C GLY A 285 11.45 -9.83 30.56
N ASN A 286 10.60 -10.66 29.94
CA ASN A 286 10.90 -12.04 29.57
C ASN A 286 11.45 -12.18 28.14
N VAL A 287 11.48 -11.10 27.37
CA VAL A 287 12.05 -11.05 26.00
C VAL A 287 13.50 -10.64 26.12
N ARG A 288 14.41 -11.34 25.45
CA ARG A 288 15.85 -11.11 25.54
C ARG A 288 16.50 -11.40 24.20
N GLY A 289 17.58 -10.70 23.93
CA GLY A 289 18.44 -10.98 22.79
C GLY A 289 19.90 -10.85 23.20
N GLN A 290 20.76 -11.65 22.57
CA GLN A 290 22.20 -11.47 22.68
C GLN A 290 22.89 -11.99 21.43
N GLY A 291 23.99 -11.37 21.05
CA GLY A 291 24.71 -11.74 19.84
C GLY A 291 25.95 -10.91 19.60
N LYS A 292 26.44 -11.02 18.38
CA LYS A 292 27.53 -10.20 17.87
C LYS A 292 27.37 -9.95 16.38
N ALA A 293 27.94 -8.86 15.90
CA ALA A 293 27.94 -8.49 14.50
C ALA A 293 29.28 -7.90 14.10
N ARG A 294 29.67 -8.10 12.85
CA ARG A 294 30.74 -7.38 12.18
C ARG A 294 30.10 -6.33 11.27
N ILE A 295 30.24 -5.06 11.61
CA ILE A 295 29.53 -3.96 10.97
C ILE A 295 30.51 -3.09 10.20
N ALA A 296 30.18 -2.80 8.93
CA ALA A 296 30.78 -1.70 8.18
C ALA A 296 29.85 -0.49 8.30
N PRO A 297 30.23 0.62 8.95
CA PRO A 297 29.33 1.77 9.15
C PRO A 297 28.83 2.38 7.83
N ALA A 298 29.61 2.27 6.76
CA ALA A 298 29.25 2.74 5.43
C ALA A 298 28.28 1.80 4.68
N LEU A 299 27.93 0.63 5.23
CA LEU A 299 26.95 -0.29 4.66
C LEU A 299 25.71 -0.35 5.55
N PRO A 300 24.49 -0.33 4.99
CA PRO A 300 23.25 -0.44 5.75
C PRO A 300 23.02 -1.86 6.31
N ILE A 301 23.79 -2.85 5.87
CA ILE A 301 23.65 -4.26 6.28
C ILE A 301 24.90 -4.72 7.03
N PRO A 302 24.80 -5.48 8.14
CA PRO A 302 25.98 -6.07 8.78
C PRO A 302 26.69 -7.03 7.83
N VAL A 303 28.02 -7.01 7.86
CA VAL A 303 28.85 -7.93 7.06
C VAL A 303 28.65 -9.37 7.52
N GLU A 304 28.58 -9.55 8.84
CA GLU A 304 28.20 -10.80 9.49
C GLU A 304 27.44 -10.47 10.77
N THR A 305 26.45 -11.25 11.13
CA THR A 305 25.75 -11.13 12.42
C THR A 305 25.25 -12.49 12.87
N GLU A 306 25.34 -12.76 14.17
CA GLU A 306 24.69 -13.91 14.79
C GLU A 306 24.12 -13.56 16.16
N GLY A 307 22.97 -14.11 16.49
CA GLY A 307 22.32 -13.83 17.77
C GLY A 307 21.26 -14.85 18.14
N THR A 308 20.92 -14.88 19.42
CA THR A 308 19.78 -15.61 19.96
C THR A 308 18.72 -14.61 20.41
N PHE A 309 17.47 -14.84 20.02
CA PHE A 309 16.33 -13.97 20.25
C PHE A 309 15.21 -14.80 20.91
N SER A 310 14.78 -14.43 22.11
CA SER A 310 13.67 -15.08 22.81
C SER A 310 12.42 -14.20 22.78
N GLN A 311 11.30 -14.72 22.26
CA GLN A 311 10.03 -13.97 22.20
C GLN A 311 9.15 -14.18 23.44
N MET A 312 8.23 -13.25 23.71
CA MET A 312 7.31 -13.35 24.85
C MET A 312 6.29 -14.47 24.63
N GLY A 313 6.36 -15.54 25.43
CA GLY A 313 5.45 -16.69 25.31
C GLY A 313 5.66 -17.54 24.05
N GLY A 314 6.74 -17.31 23.31
CA GLY A 314 7.10 -18.00 22.08
C GLY A 314 8.43 -18.75 22.17
N GLU A 315 8.87 -19.30 21.04
CA GLU A 315 10.15 -19.99 20.94
C GLU A 315 11.34 -19.01 20.91
N SER A 316 12.53 -19.53 21.18
CA SER A 316 13.77 -18.79 20.97
C SER A 316 14.40 -19.22 19.64
N TYR A 317 14.87 -18.24 18.89
CA TYR A 317 15.51 -18.45 17.60
C TYR A 317 16.98 -18.06 17.72
N TYR A 318 17.87 -18.89 17.20
CA TYR A 318 19.20 -18.44 16.82
C TYR A 318 19.17 -18.13 15.33
N SER A 319 19.75 -16.99 14.96
CA SER A 319 19.82 -16.57 13.56
C SER A 319 21.21 -16.05 13.26
N LYS A 320 21.72 -16.38 12.08
CA LYS A 320 23.02 -15.94 11.58
C LYS A 320 22.91 -15.53 10.11
N LEU A 321 23.52 -14.40 9.77
CA LEU A 321 23.61 -13.86 8.41
C LEU A 321 25.06 -13.50 8.10
N LYS A 322 25.56 -13.82 6.91
CA LYS A 322 26.90 -13.47 6.45
C LYS A 322 26.90 -13.10 4.97
N ILE A 323 27.35 -11.90 4.64
CA ILE A 323 27.53 -11.45 3.26
C ILE A 323 28.70 -12.20 2.64
N GLU A 324 28.45 -12.84 1.51
CA GLU A 324 29.45 -13.55 0.71
C GLU A 324 29.87 -12.73 -0.51
N ASP A 325 28.96 -11.95 -1.10
CA ASP A 325 29.25 -11.04 -2.21
C ASP A 325 28.26 -9.86 -2.22
N LEU A 326 28.69 -8.71 -2.72
CA LEU A 326 27.92 -7.48 -2.80
C LEU A 326 28.46 -6.65 -3.97
N ARG A 327 27.56 -6.14 -4.84
CA ARG A 327 27.93 -5.25 -5.96
C ARG A 327 27.33 -3.87 -5.81
N LEU A 328 28.10 -2.87 -6.23
CA LEU A 328 27.79 -1.46 -6.08
C LEU A 328 27.81 -0.75 -7.43
N SER A 329 26.71 -0.11 -7.78
CA SER A 329 26.63 0.69 -9.01
C SER A 329 26.26 2.14 -8.70
N ARG A 330 26.66 3.06 -9.57
CA ARG A 330 26.27 4.47 -9.46
C ARG A 330 24.83 4.71 -9.92
N GLU A 331 24.33 3.82 -10.76
CA GLU A 331 23.01 3.87 -11.36
C GLU A 331 22.46 2.44 -11.53
N PHE A 332 21.15 2.31 -11.69
CA PHE A 332 20.54 1.01 -11.94
C PHE A 332 20.63 0.69 -13.43
N GLU A 333 21.34 -0.40 -13.73
CA GLU A 333 21.50 -0.89 -15.10
C GLU A 333 20.42 -1.91 -15.46
N GLY A 334 20.34 -2.24 -16.75
CA GLY A 334 19.59 -3.38 -17.23
C GLY A 334 20.14 -4.69 -16.64
N ILE A 335 19.25 -5.54 -16.11
CA ILE A 335 19.63 -6.85 -15.59
C ILE A 335 19.10 -7.98 -16.48
N ASP A 336 19.82 -9.09 -16.50
CA ASP A 336 19.46 -10.29 -17.26
C ASP A 336 18.98 -11.35 -16.27
N VAL A 337 17.65 -11.45 -16.11
CA VAL A 337 16.98 -12.34 -15.16
C VAL A 337 15.74 -12.96 -15.82
N GLU A 338 15.56 -14.26 -15.66
CA GLU A 338 14.43 -14.99 -16.25
C GLU A 338 14.11 -16.17 -15.33
N ILE A 339 12.82 -16.47 -15.14
CA ILE A 339 12.36 -17.69 -14.46
C ILE A 339 11.73 -18.62 -15.51
N GLU A 340 10.52 -18.31 -15.97
CA GLU A 340 9.89 -18.99 -17.12
C GLU A 340 9.42 -17.99 -18.19
N SER A 341 8.91 -16.83 -17.77
CA SER A 341 8.52 -15.77 -18.69
C SER A 341 9.75 -14.99 -19.15
N PRO A 342 9.97 -14.84 -20.47
CA PRO A 342 11.15 -14.19 -20.99
C PRO A 342 11.15 -12.71 -20.61
N THR A 343 12.31 -12.22 -20.17
CA THR A 343 12.58 -10.79 -20.03
C THR A 343 13.80 -10.41 -20.90
N SER A 344 14.03 -9.11 -21.08
CA SER A 344 15.29 -8.63 -21.64
C SER A 344 15.84 -7.45 -20.82
N PRO A 345 17.15 -7.14 -20.88
CA PRO A 345 17.70 -6.02 -20.12
C PRO A 345 17.03 -4.68 -20.48
N GLY A 346 16.59 -3.95 -19.45
CA GLY A 346 16.04 -2.61 -19.58
C GLY A 346 17.12 -1.54 -19.85
N GLU A 347 16.70 -0.36 -20.27
CA GLU A 347 17.61 0.78 -20.42
C GLU A 347 18.07 1.29 -19.05
N THR A 348 19.31 1.80 -18.98
CA THR A 348 19.89 2.35 -17.76
C THR A 348 19.06 3.52 -17.26
N GLY A 349 18.70 3.51 -15.98
CA GLY A 349 17.99 4.60 -15.34
C GLY A 349 18.73 5.02 -14.06
N THR A 350 19.01 6.31 -13.94
CA THR A 350 19.11 6.91 -12.62
C THR A 350 17.66 7.03 -12.16
N SER A 351 17.27 6.26 -11.14
CA SER A 351 16.09 6.58 -10.34
C SER A 351 16.40 7.94 -9.72
N THR A 352 16.12 9.00 -10.49
CA THR A 352 15.89 10.32 -9.94
C THR A 352 14.87 10.07 -8.84
N GLU A 353 15.08 10.67 -7.67
CA GLU A 353 13.96 10.87 -6.77
C GLU A 353 12.85 11.47 -7.63
N THR A 354 11.90 10.66 -8.08
CA THR A 354 10.53 11.10 -8.05
C THR A 354 10.22 11.17 -6.56
N GLN A 355 10.74 12.22 -5.90
CA GLN A 355 9.80 13.11 -5.28
C GLN A 355 8.84 13.38 -6.42
N THR A 356 7.68 12.73 -6.39
CA THR A 356 6.51 13.26 -7.05
C THR A 356 6.50 14.69 -6.58
N GLU A 357 7.08 15.57 -7.39
CA GLU A 357 6.80 16.98 -7.29
C GLU A 357 5.30 16.97 -7.40
N THR A 358 4.65 17.15 -6.26
CA THR A 358 3.30 17.65 -6.22
C THR A 358 3.42 18.98 -6.93
N SER A 359 3.36 18.95 -8.26
CA SER A 359 3.12 20.12 -9.08
C SER A 359 1.66 20.42 -8.88
N THR A 360 1.35 20.93 -7.69
CA THR A 360 0.21 21.80 -7.48
C THR A 360 0.52 23.06 -8.27
N GLU A 361 0.38 23.02 -9.59
CA GLU A 361 -0.36 24.12 -10.20
C GLU A 361 -1.74 24.02 -9.55
N ALA A 362 -1.88 24.68 -8.40
CA ALA A 362 -3.17 24.82 -7.75
C ALA A 362 -4.13 25.30 -8.84
N PRO A 363 -5.29 24.64 -9.04
CA PRO A 363 -6.29 25.11 -9.99
C PRO A 363 -6.47 26.62 -9.76
N GLY A 364 -6.06 27.43 -10.73
CA GLY A 364 -5.85 28.86 -10.51
C GLY A 364 -7.15 29.52 -10.04
N GLU A 365 -7.13 30.33 -8.97
CA GLU A 365 -8.30 30.99 -8.34
C GLU A 365 -9.64 30.26 -8.60
N GLY A 366 -9.67 28.95 -8.35
CA GLY A 366 -10.83 28.10 -8.63
C GLY A 366 -11.81 28.07 -7.46
N SER A 367 -13.06 27.68 -7.76
CA SER A 367 -14.16 27.53 -6.80
C SER A 367 -13.76 26.70 -5.56
N ASP A 368 -14.38 26.98 -4.41
CA ASP A 368 -14.22 26.20 -3.16
C ASP A 368 -15.23 25.04 -3.06
N ASN A 369 -16.06 24.81 -4.09
CA ASN A 369 -17.12 23.78 -4.10
C ASN A 369 -16.60 22.38 -3.80
N TRP A 370 -15.35 22.08 -4.16
CA TRP A 370 -14.70 20.82 -3.82
C TRP A 370 -14.61 20.54 -2.32
N LYS A 371 -14.65 21.57 -1.46
CA LYS A 371 -14.64 21.40 0.01
C LYS A 371 -16.01 20.97 0.55
N LEU A 372 -17.07 21.06 -0.26
CA LEU A 372 -18.44 20.67 0.08
C LEU A 372 -18.70 19.17 -0.16
N ALA A 373 -17.68 18.42 -0.57
CA ALA A 373 -17.60 16.96 -0.66
C ALA A 373 -18.60 16.15 0.18
N TRP A 374 -18.73 16.46 1.47
CA TRP A 374 -19.57 15.75 2.44
C TRP A 374 -20.92 16.40 2.71
N ASP A 375 -21.16 17.60 2.21
CA ASP A 375 -22.39 18.37 2.41
C ASP A 375 -22.88 18.92 1.07
N ALA A 376 -23.32 18.01 0.19
CA ALA A 376 -23.90 18.36 -1.10
C ALA A 376 -25.33 18.96 -0.98
N SER A 377 -25.80 19.21 0.24
CA SER A 377 -27.05 19.94 0.50
C SER A 377 -26.83 21.47 0.44
N GLU A 378 -25.60 21.92 0.68
CA GLU A 378 -25.21 23.31 0.59
C GLU A 378 -25.12 23.80 -0.86
N PRO A 379 -25.39 25.09 -1.12
CA PRO A 379 -25.26 25.67 -2.45
C PRO A 379 -23.81 25.61 -2.96
N ILE A 380 -23.68 25.32 -4.26
CA ILE A 380 -22.42 25.35 -5.02
C ILE A 380 -22.42 26.54 -5.97
N THR A 381 -21.27 27.23 -6.07
CA THR A 381 -21.11 28.37 -6.99
C THR A 381 -20.63 27.89 -8.37
N ILE A 382 -21.43 28.09 -9.42
CA ILE A 382 -21.03 27.80 -10.81
C ILE A 382 -21.14 29.11 -11.60
N ASN A 383 -20.04 29.57 -12.19
CA ASN A 383 -19.99 30.84 -12.95
C ASN A 383 -20.51 32.07 -12.19
N GLY A 384 -20.44 32.06 -10.85
CA GLY A 384 -20.91 33.14 -9.97
C GLY A 384 -22.40 33.09 -9.61
N GLU A 385 -23.11 32.02 -9.98
CA GLU A 385 -24.48 31.74 -9.58
C GLU A 385 -24.51 30.55 -8.61
N GLU A 386 -25.43 30.57 -7.66
CA GLU A 386 -25.53 29.59 -6.58
C GLU A 386 -26.61 28.54 -6.90
N TYR A 387 -26.24 27.27 -6.81
CA TYR A 387 -27.12 26.15 -7.16
C TYR A 387 -27.12 25.09 -6.07
N VAL A 388 -28.25 24.42 -5.84
CA VAL A 388 -28.31 23.17 -5.06
C VAL A 388 -28.41 22.00 -6.02
N VAL A 389 -27.60 20.96 -5.80
CA VAL A 389 -27.68 19.72 -6.56
C VAL A 389 -28.85 18.89 -6.02
N LYS A 390 -29.81 18.55 -6.88
CA LYS A 390 -31.00 17.76 -6.51
C LYS A 390 -30.96 16.32 -7.00
N GLU A 391 -30.28 16.08 -8.09
CA GLU A 391 -30.25 14.79 -8.76
C GLU A 391 -28.98 14.64 -9.59
N VAL A 392 -28.48 13.42 -9.66
CA VAL A 392 -27.32 13.01 -10.46
C VAL A 392 -27.62 11.71 -11.18
N THR A 393 -27.03 11.53 -12.35
CA THR A 393 -27.09 10.26 -13.09
C THR A 393 -25.68 9.81 -13.43
N PHE A 394 -25.38 8.57 -13.05
CA PHE A 394 -24.12 7.91 -13.36
C PHE A 394 -24.34 6.75 -14.34
N GLU A 395 -23.44 6.61 -15.29
CA GLU A 395 -23.19 5.31 -15.94
C GLU A 395 -22.07 4.61 -15.17
N ALA A 396 -22.25 3.34 -14.84
CA ALA A 396 -21.24 2.54 -14.18
C ALA A 396 -21.02 1.20 -14.90
N ASP A 397 -19.76 0.80 -14.99
CA ASP A 397 -19.29 -0.46 -15.55
C ASP A 397 -18.43 -1.16 -14.49
N TYR A 398 -18.78 -2.40 -14.16
CA TYR A 398 -18.11 -3.22 -13.15
C TYR A 398 -17.73 -4.56 -13.76
N ARG A 399 -16.46 -4.93 -13.66
CA ARG A 399 -15.96 -6.23 -14.13
C ARG A 399 -15.20 -6.95 -13.05
N VAL A 400 -15.35 -8.27 -13.01
CA VAL A 400 -14.63 -9.15 -12.10
C VAL A 400 -13.87 -10.18 -12.90
N SER A 401 -12.66 -10.48 -12.46
CA SER A 401 -11.84 -11.58 -13.00
C SER A 401 -12.62 -12.89 -12.92
N GLY A 402 -12.65 -13.67 -13.99
CA GLY A 402 -13.51 -14.86 -14.09
C GLY A 402 -14.88 -14.65 -14.74
N GLY A 403 -15.19 -13.43 -15.21
CA GLY A 403 -16.16 -13.22 -16.30
C GLY A 403 -17.44 -12.46 -15.97
N SER A 404 -17.64 -11.99 -14.74
CA SER A 404 -18.78 -11.14 -14.42
C SER A 404 -18.58 -9.73 -14.97
N HIS A 405 -19.59 -9.24 -15.68
CA HIS A 405 -19.63 -7.88 -16.21
C HIS A 405 -21.01 -7.30 -15.98
N VAL A 406 -21.07 -6.22 -15.23
CA VAL A 406 -22.30 -5.51 -14.91
C VAL A 406 -22.19 -4.09 -15.46
N ARG A 407 -23.19 -3.69 -16.23
CA ARG A 407 -23.38 -2.30 -16.64
C ARG A 407 -24.68 -1.79 -16.06
N MET A 408 -24.62 -0.59 -15.50
CA MET A 408 -25.77 0.00 -14.85
C MET A 408 -25.83 1.51 -15.06
N GLU A 409 -27.05 2.02 -15.10
CA GLU A 409 -27.33 3.45 -14.96
C GLU A 409 -27.92 3.66 -13.57
N VAL A 410 -27.34 4.58 -12.81
CA VAL A 410 -27.70 4.88 -11.43
C VAL A 410 -28.11 6.34 -11.36
N LYS A 411 -29.41 6.57 -11.22
CA LYS A 411 -29.98 7.90 -11.08
C LYS A 411 -30.42 8.13 -9.64
N LYS A 412 -29.82 9.09 -8.95
CA LYS A 412 -30.03 9.33 -7.51
C LYS A 412 -30.40 10.77 -7.25
N GLY A 413 -31.19 11.01 -6.22
CA GLY A 413 -31.56 12.36 -5.80
C GLY A 413 -32.36 12.35 -4.52
N TYR A 414 -32.90 13.50 -4.17
CA TYR A 414 -33.77 13.65 -3.00
C TYR A 414 -34.85 14.70 -3.22
N TYR A 415 -35.93 14.61 -2.46
CA TYR A 415 -36.98 15.61 -2.42
C TYR A 415 -37.68 15.65 -1.06
N GLU A 416 -38.22 16.81 -0.72
CA GLU A 416 -39.04 17.02 0.48
C GLU A 416 -40.43 16.39 0.30
N THR A 417 -40.92 15.70 1.32
CA THR A 417 -42.25 15.08 1.33
C THR A 417 -42.80 14.94 2.75
N THR A 418 -43.99 14.35 2.90
CA THR A 418 -44.56 14.03 4.21
C THR A 418 -44.82 12.54 4.34
N LEU A 419 -44.37 11.93 5.44
CA LEU A 419 -44.68 10.53 5.80
C LEU A 419 -45.42 10.52 7.13
N ASN A 420 -46.59 9.87 7.18
CA ASN A 420 -47.45 9.83 8.37
C ASN A 420 -47.85 11.23 8.95
N GLY A 421 -47.75 12.28 8.14
CA GLY A 421 -48.07 13.66 8.54
C GLY A 421 -46.90 14.45 9.11
N GLU A 422 -45.68 13.89 9.09
CA GLU A 422 -44.43 14.55 9.47
C GLU A 422 -43.61 14.85 8.22
N ASP A 423 -42.91 15.99 8.24
CA ASP A 423 -42.03 16.41 7.15
C ASP A 423 -40.77 15.53 7.15
N VAL A 424 -40.48 14.90 6.01
CA VAL A 424 -39.33 14.01 5.81
C VAL A 424 -38.69 14.27 4.45
N TYR A 425 -37.47 13.80 4.28
CA TYR A 425 -36.87 13.72 2.95
C TYR A 425 -36.96 12.30 2.40
N ALA A 426 -37.28 12.19 1.11
CA ALA A 426 -37.21 10.94 0.38
C ALA A 426 -35.94 10.94 -0.47
N LEU A 427 -34.94 10.16 -0.05
CA LEU A 427 -33.75 9.83 -0.82
C LEU A 427 -34.13 8.72 -1.81
N TYR A 428 -33.86 8.88 -3.09
CA TYR A 428 -34.23 7.89 -4.10
C TYR A 428 -33.07 7.48 -4.99
N ALA A 429 -33.12 6.24 -5.47
CA ALA A 429 -32.25 5.72 -6.53
C ALA A 429 -33.06 4.88 -7.53
N PHE A 430 -32.97 5.24 -8.80
CA PHE A 430 -33.39 4.41 -9.92
C PHE A 430 -32.16 3.73 -10.51
N LEU A 431 -32.14 2.42 -10.42
CA LEU A 431 -31.08 1.57 -10.95
C LEU A 431 -31.59 0.80 -12.15
N ASN A 432 -30.96 0.97 -13.31
CA ASN A 432 -31.20 0.15 -14.49
C ASN A 432 -30.00 -0.75 -14.73
N ILE A 433 -30.20 -2.07 -14.69
CA ILE A 433 -29.13 -3.07 -14.75
C ILE A 433 -29.61 -4.26 -15.58
N GLY A 434 -28.90 -4.59 -16.66
CA GLY A 434 -29.30 -5.68 -17.55
C GLY A 434 -30.70 -5.51 -18.18
N GLY A 435 -31.24 -4.28 -18.22
CA GLY A 435 -32.59 -3.98 -18.70
C GLY A 435 -33.70 -4.15 -17.64
N GLU A 436 -33.34 -4.53 -16.41
CA GLU A 436 -34.23 -4.55 -15.27
C GLU A 436 -34.09 -3.25 -14.47
N SER A 437 -35.20 -2.76 -13.93
CA SER A 437 -35.23 -1.52 -13.16
C SER A 437 -35.59 -1.79 -11.70
N TYR A 438 -34.79 -1.23 -10.81
CA TYR A 438 -35.00 -1.24 -9.37
C TYR A 438 -35.13 0.19 -8.88
N ASN A 439 -36.12 0.43 -8.03
CA ASN A 439 -36.33 1.70 -7.36
C ASN A 439 -36.13 1.52 -5.86
N TYR A 440 -35.27 2.35 -5.29
CA TYR A 440 -34.99 2.40 -3.87
C TYR A 440 -35.44 3.77 -3.36
N VAL A 441 -36.19 3.80 -2.26
CA VAL A 441 -36.61 5.03 -1.58
C VAL A 441 -36.35 4.87 -0.10
N VAL A 442 -35.59 5.80 0.48
CA VAL A 442 -35.27 5.84 1.91
C VAL A 442 -35.78 7.16 2.46
N TYR A 443 -36.68 7.08 3.42
CA TYR A 443 -37.27 8.24 4.09
C TYR A 443 -36.46 8.54 5.35
N VAL A 444 -35.98 9.77 5.47
CA VAL A 444 -35.13 10.23 6.58
C VAL A 444 -35.71 11.49 7.20
N GLU A 445 -35.42 11.70 8.48
CA GLU A 445 -35.74 12.95 9.16
C GLU A 445 -34.91 14.11 8.60
N PRO A 446 -35.40 15.36 8.65
CA PRO A 446 -34.67 16.53 8.15
C PRO A 446 -33.26 16.69 8.71
N ASP A 447 -33.07 16.41 10.00
CA ASP A 447 -31.78 16.56 10.68
C ASP A 447 -30.75 15.49 10.25
N SER A 448 -31.18 14.44 9.55
CA SER A 448 -30.30 13.37 9.02
C SER A 448 -29.74 13.67 7.62
N LEU A 449 -30.14 14.78 7.00
CA LEU A 449 -29.75 15.11 5.62
C LEU A 449 -28.30 15.59 5.53
N ASP A 450 -27.87 16.46 6.44
CA ASP A 450 -26.61 17.21 6.37
C ASP A 450 -25.36 16.29 6.30
N GLU A 451 -25.38 15.14 6.97
CA GLU A 451 -24.24 14.20 6.99
C GLU A 451 -24.24 13.19 5.81
N TYR A 452 -25.41 12.91 5.22
CA TYR A 452 -25.57 11.80 4.26
C TYR A 452 -25.92 12.22 2.83
N THR A 453 -26.30 13.49 2.58
CA THR A 453 -26.64 13.99 1.23
C THR A 453 -25.51 13.76 0.23
N SER A 454 -24.27 13.94 0.68
CA SER A 454 -23.07 13.65 -0.10
C SER A 454 -23.01 12.19 -0.52
N GLY A 455 -23.12 11.23 0.40
CA GLY A 455 -23.12 9.81 0.06
C GLY A 455 -24.22 9.43 -0.96
N ILE A 456 -25.36 10.11 -0.92
CA ILE A 456 -26.43 9.92 -1.90
C ILE A 456 -26.04 10.46 -3.28
N LEU A 457 -25.55 11.69 -3.38
CA LEU A 457 -25.26 12.32 -4.66
C LEU A 457 -23.88 11.95 -5.23
N TRP A 458 -22.96 11.50 -4.40
CA TRP A 458 -21.59 11.25 -4.78
C TRP A 458 -21.35 9.82 -5.23
N ILE A 459 -21.91 8.87 -4.47
CA ILE A 459 -21.55 7.47 -4.59
C ILE A 459 -22.45 6.82 -5.64
N PRO A 460 -21.91 6.25 -6.74
CA PRO A 460 -22.69 5.59 -7.77
C PRO A 460 -23.15 4.18 -7.33
N ALA A 461 -23.51 4.02 -6.05
CA ALA A 461 -23.99 2.80 -5.42
C ALA A 461 -25.22 3.11 -4.55
N VAL A 462 -25.98 2.07 -4.18
CA VAL A 462 -27.17 2.21 -3.33
C VAL A 462 -26.94 1.77 -1.89
N TYR A 463 -25.76 1.20 -1.59
CA TYR A 463 -25.46 0.62 -0.28
C TYR A 463 -25.51 1.64 0.85
N ASP A 464 -24.80 2.75 0.72
CA ASP A 464 -24.73 3.78 1.76
C ASP A 464 -26.07 4.51 1.92
N MET A 465 -26.91 4.53 0.88
CA MET A 465 -28.26 5.07 1.01
C MET A 465 -29.15 4.22 1.92
N VAL A 466 -29.02 2.89 1.84
CA VAL A 466 -29.86 1.95 2.59
C VAL A 466 -29.29 1.65 3.98
N ASN A 467 -27.96 1.74 4.15
CA ASN A 467 -27.26 1.35 5.38
C ASN A 467 -26.60 2.53 6.14
N GLY A 468 -26.52 3.71 5.53
CA GLY A 468 -25.88 4.89 6.10
C GLY A 468 -26.78 5.67 7.07
N PRO A 469 -27.82 6.37 6.58
CA PRO A 469 -28.61 7.27 7.40
C PRO A 469 -29.53 6.50 8.36
N GLU A 470 -29.85 7.13 9.49
CA GLU A 470 -31.02 6.73 10.29
C GLU A 470 -32.29 7.03 9.48
N TRP A 471 -33.06 5.97 9.18
CA TRP A 471 -34.25 6.05 8.33
C TRP A 471 -35.52 5.77 9.11
N VAL A 472 -36.60 6.44 8.68
CA VAL A 472 -37.98 6.21 9.15
C VAL A 472 -38.61 5.05 8.40
N LYS A 473 -38.30 4.93 7.10
CA LYS A 473 -38.82 3.88 6.23
C LYS A 473 -37.88 3.62 5.05
N VAL A 474 -37.77 2.37 4.64
CA VAL A 474 -37.13 1.97 3.37
C VAL A 474 -38.15 1.25 2.51
N GLU A 475 -38.21 1.59 1.23
CA GLU A 475 -39.01 0.92 0.20
C GLU A 475 -38.13 0.54 -0.98
N ILE A 476 -38.16 -0.73 -1.39
CA ILE A 476 -37.46 -1.23 -2.57
C ILE A 476 -38.48 -1.90 -3.48
N THR A 477 -38.48 -1.55 -4.76
CA THR A 477 -39.35 -2.14 -5.77
C THR A 477 -38.52 -2.58 -6.96
N GLY A 478 -38.57 -3.87 -7.28
CA GLY A 478 -37.94 -4.45 -8.47
C GLY A 478 -38.97 -4.88 -9.51
N PRO A 479 -38.54 -5.53 -10.60
CA PRO A 479 -39.43 -5.95 -11.69
C PRO A 479 -40.59 -6.85 -11.25
N ASN A 480 -40.34 -7.73 -10.28
CA ASN A 480 -41.31 -8.71 -9.78
C ASN A 480 -41.28 -8.86 -8.24
N CYS A 481 -40.69 -7.89 -7.54
CA CYS A 481 -40.56 -7.92 -6.08
C CYS A 481 -40.85 -6.54 -5.48
N HIS A 482 -41.19 -6.55 -4.20
CA HIS A 482 -41.33 -5.35 -3.38
C HIS A 482 -40.87 -5.69 -1.97
N TYR A 483 -40.21 -4.74 -1.32
CA TYR A 483 -39.79 -4.79 0.07
C TYR A 483 -40.06 -3.44 0.72
N SER A 484 -40.55 -3.47 1.95
CA SER A 484 -40.63 -2.28 2.80
C SER A 484 -40.31 -2.65 4.25
N ILE A 485 -39.61 -1.77 4.93
CA ILE A 485 -39.41 -1.83 6.39
C ILE A 485 -39.55 -0.42 6.98
N ASP A 486 -40.21 -0.32 8.14
CA ASP A 486 -40.27 0.92 8.92
C ASP A 486 -39.42 0.85 10.20
N ASP A 487 -39.15 2.00 10.80
CA ASP A 487 -38.35 2.17 12.03
C ASP A 487 -38.85 1.36 13.24
N SER A 488 -40.12 0.95 13.20
CA SER A 488 -40.80 0.12 14.18
C SER A 488 -40.56 -1.38 13.94
N GLY A 489 -39.84 -1.73 12.86
CA GLY A 489 -39.51 -3.09 12.47
C GLY A 489 -40.66 -3.83 11.75
N ASN A 490 -41.69 -3.12 11.27
CA ASN A 490 -42.74 -3.74 10.46
C ASN A 490 -42.19 -3.98 9.05
N ILE A 491 -42.20 -5.24 8.63
CA ILE A 491 -41.70 -5.67 7.32
C ILE A 491 -42.87 -6.07 6.42
N GLU A 492 -42.86 -5.61 5.19
CA GLU A 492 -43.76 -6.01 4.11
C GLU A 492 -42.96 -6.47 2.89
N GLY A 493 -43.42 -7.54 2.22
CA GLY A 493 -42.83 -8.01 0.98
C GLY A 493 -41.66 -9.00 1.15
N ASP A 494 -40.77 -9.03 0.14
CA ASP A 494 -39.65 -9.95 0.01
C ASP A 494 -38.35 -9.26 0.43
N MET A 495 -37.73 -9.71 1.52
CA MET A 495 -36.49 -9.14 2.05
C MET A 495 -35.31 -9.20 1.07
N ASP A 496 -35.37 -10.10 0.09
CA ASP A 496 -34.32 -10.24 -0.94
C ASP A 496 -34.53 -9.25 -2.10
N CYS A 497 -35.60 -8.43 -2.10
CA CYS A 497 -35.83 -7.45 -3.15
C CYS A 497 -34.78 -6.33 -3.10
N GLY A 498 -33.99 -6.21 -4.17
CA GLY A 498 -32.82 -5.32 -4.24
C GLY A 498 -31.49 -6.06 -4.07
N MET A 499 -31.49 -7.34 -3.66
CA MET A 499 -30.33 -8.21 -3.74
C MET A 499 -30.18 -8.74 -5.17
N ILE A 500 -29.56 -7.94 -6.05
CA ILE A 500 -29.51 -8.21 -7.50
C ILE A 500 -28.57 -9.37 -7.84
N SER A 501 -27.35 -9.34 -7.30
CA SER A 501 -26.36 -10.42 -7.42
C SER A 501 -25.25 -10.25 -6.38
N GLU A 502 -24.45 -11.29 -6.13
CA GLU A 502 -23.24 -11.19 -5.29
C GLU A 502 -22.25 -10.17 -5.86
N ASP A 503 -22.07 -10.14 -7.19
CA ASP A 503 -21.21 -9.17 -7.87
C ASP A 503 -21.67 -7.73 -7.69
N PHE A 504 -22.99 -7.50 -7.71
CA PHE A 504 -23.55 -6.17 -7.42
C PHE A 504 -23.34 -5.78 -5.96
N GLN A 505 -23.41 -6.73 -5.01
CA GLN A 505 -23.06 -6.45 -3.62
C GLN A 505 -21.58 -6.11 -3.46
N GLN A 506 -20.69 -6.78 -4.19
CA GLN A 506 -19.26 -6.43 -4.20
C GLN A 506 -19.03 -5.03 -4.77
N TYR A 507 -19.69 -4.69 -5.89
CA TYR A 507 -19.68 -3.33 -6.42
C TYR A 507 -20.14 -2.31 -5.39
N ASN A 508 -21.28 -2.55 -4.73
CA ASN A 508 -21.80 -1.70 -3.66
C ASN A 508 -20.78 -1.50 -2.53
N MET A 509 -20.16 -2.58 -2.07
CA MET A 509 -19.15 -2.52 -1.01
C MET A 509 -17.87 -1.83 -1.45
N ILE A 510 -17.53 -1.84 -2.74
CA ILE A 510 -16.23 -1.30 -3.18
C ILE A 510 -16.12 0.21 -2.95
N TRP A 511 -17.25 0.88 -3.07
CA TRP A 511 -17.38 2.31 -2.81
C TRP A 511 -17.31 2.64 -1.32
N SER A 512 -17.56 1.68 -0.43
CA SER A 512 -17.41 1.85 1.02
C SER A 512 -15.97 1.71 1.51
N TYR A 513 -15.05 1.19 0.68
CA TYR A 513 -13.63 1.13 1.07
C TYR A 513 -12.99 2.52 0.95
N PRO A 514 -12.37 3.06 2.02
CA PRO A 514 -11.53 4.23 1.93
C PRO A 514 -10.30 3.86 1.09
N THR A 515 -10.43 4.24 -0.14
CA THR A 515 -9.52 4.08 -1.27
C THR A 515 -9.24 5.48 -1.80
N GLY A 516 -8.37 5.62 -2.81
CA GLY A 516 -8.29 6.86 -3.56
C GLY A 516 -9.67 7.37 -4.05
N PHE A 517 -10.65 6.47 -4.21
CA PHE A 517 -12.05 6.76 -4.57
C PHE A 517 -12.83 7.49 -3.47
N TYR A 518 -12.79 6.97 -2.24
CA TYR A 518 -13.71 7.35 -1.15
C TYR A 518 -13.08 8.25 -0.06
N GLY A 519 -11.77 8.16 0.15
CA GLY A 519 -11.08 8.91 1.19
C GLY A 519 -10.14 10.00 0.69
N GLY A 520 -9.67 9.89 -0.56
CA GLY A 520 -8.53 10.69 -1.03
C GLY A 520 -8.87 12.04 -1.65
N ILE A 521 -10.01 12.17 -2.34
CA ILE A 521 -10.19 13.30 -3.27
C ILE A 521 -11.06 14.41 -2.68
N TYR A 522 -11.94 14.13 -1.72
CA TYR A 522 -12.93 15.13 -1.32
C TYR A 522 -13.17 15.25 0.19
N GLY A 523 -12.90 14.20 0.97
CA GLY A 523 -13.29 14.23 2.36
C GLY A 523 -12.34 14.85 3.39
N ASP A 524 -11.05 14.79 3.08
CA ASP A 524 -9.89 15.29 3.84
C ASP A 524 -8.75 15.45 2.82
N VAL A 525 -9.03 16.19 1.74
CA VAL A 525 -8.46 16.08 0.37
C VAL A 525 -6.93 16.03 0.24
N VAL A 526 -6.18 16.29 1.31
CA VAL A 526 -4.74 16.06 1.37
C VAL A 526 -4.28 15.67 2.80
N GLU A 527 -4.64 14.49 3.30
CA GLU A 527 -3.68 13.71 4.08
C GLU A 527 -3.22 12.51 3.24
N VAL A 528 -2.29 12.82 2.32
CA VAL A 528 -1.46 11.94 1.48
C VAL A 528 -0.97 10.68 2.21
N ASN A 529 -0.88 10.74 3.54
CA ASN A 529 -0.44 9.67 4.42
C ASN A 529 -1.42 8.50 4.56
N SER A 530 -2.67 8.62 4.09
CA SER A 530 -3.64 7.50 4.07
C SER A 530 -3.54 6.62 2.82
N LEU A 531 -2.89 7.11 1.76
CA LEU A 531 -2.50 6.34 0.57
C LEU A 531 -1.12 5.69 0.82
N THR A 532 -1.00 4.89 1.87
CA THR A 532 0.29 4.31 2.27
C THR A 532 0.80 3.31 1.24
N GLY A 533 2.02 3.53 0.71
CA GLY A 533 2.74 2.57 -0.14
C GLY A 533 3.67 3.16 -1.22
N GLY A 534 3.65 4.49 -1.43
CA GLY A 534 4.58 5.20 -2.30
C GLY A 534 3.93 6.31 -3.13
N GLN A 535 4.34 7.56 -2.88
CA GLN A 535 4.27 8.71 -3.82
C GLN A 535 2.95 8.80 -4.62
N GLY A 536 1.89 9.30 -3.96
CA GLY A 536 0.52 8.79 -4.11
C GLY A 536 -0.48 9.48 -5.05
N TYR A 537 -0.10 10.34 -6.00
CA TYR A 537 -0.91 10.69 -7.18
C TYR A 537 -0.18 11.68 -8.11
N THR A 538 -0.60 11.77 -9.37
CA THR A 538 -0.25 12.85 -10.30
C THR A 538 -1.51 13.60 -10.71
N VAL A 539 -1.41 14.90 -10.94
CA VAL A 539 -2.52 15.74 -11.42
C VAL A 539 -2.10 16.39 -12.73
N GLU A 540 -2.94 16.27 -13.74
CA GLU A 540 -2.73 16.88 -15.05
C GLU A 540 -4.02 17.59 -15.53
N PRO A 541 -3.91 18.69 -16.30
CA PRO A 541 -5.08 19.30 -16.94
C PRO A 541 -5.83 18.28 -17.81
N GLY A 542 -7.14 18.18 -17.62
CA GLY A 542 -8.03 17.35 -18.42
C GLY A 542 -8.65 18.11 -19.60
N GLY A 543 -9.51 17.42 -20.36
CA GLY A 543 -10.34 18.05 -21.38
C GLY A 543 -11.64 18.61 -20.78
N PRO A 544 -12.25 19.63 -21.39
CA PRO A 544 -13.54 20.14 -20.91
C PRO A 544 -14.62 19.08 -21.06
N VAL A 545 -15.56 19.06 -20.12
CA VAL A 545 -16.73 18.17 -20.12
C VAL A 545 -18.01 18.96 -20.11
N THR A 546 -19.05 18.45 -20.77
CA THR A 546 -20.38 19.05 -20.73
C THR A 546 -21.31 18.18 -19.89
N ILE A 547 -21.83 18.75 -18.80
CA ILE A 547 -22.80 18.09 -17.90
C ILE A 547 -23.96 19.06 -17.70
N ALA A 548 -25.20 18.56 -17.80
CA ALA A 548 -26.42 19.38 -17.67
C ALA A 548 -26.46 20.61 -18.62
N GLY A 549 -25.76 20.55 -19.76
CA GLY A 549 -25.65 21.66 -20.70
C GLY A 549 -24.68 22.78 -20.30
N MET A 550 -23.92 22.60 -19.21
CA MET A 550 -22.84 23.49 -18.76
C MET A 550 -21.48 22.86 -19.09
N GLU A 551 -20.49 23.69 -19.43
CA GLU A 551 -19.12 23.26 -19.72
C GLU A 551 -18.25 23.47 -18.48
N PHE A 552 -17.44 22.46 -18.13
CA PHE A 552 -16.55 22.47 -16.98
C PHE A 552 -15.13 22.10 -17.41
N GLU A 553 -14.15 22.86 -16.94
CA GLU A 553 -12.74 22.50 -17.05
C GLU A 553 -12.44 21.37 -16.05
N THR A 554 -11.59 20.43 -16.45
CA THR A 554 -11.31 19.25 -15.63
C THR A 554 -9.83 19.06 -15.35
N TYR A 555 -9.55 18.27 -14.32
CA TYR A 555 -8.22 17.75 -14.01
C TYR A 555 -8.31 16.23 -13.92
N THR A 556 -7.28 15.56 -14.42
CA THR A 556 -7.12 14.11 -14.28
C THR A 556 -6.16 13.83 -13.14
N ILE A 557 -6.62 13.10 -12.13
CA ILE A 557 -5.84 12.66 -10.98
C ILE A 557 -5.55 11.18 -11.17
N THR A 558 -4.31 10.81 -11.43
CA THR A 558 -3.88 9.40 -11.49
C THR A 558 -3.31 8.99 -10.14
N TRP A 559 -3.70 7.83 -9.61
CA TRP A 559 -3.29 7.41 -8.27
C TRP A 559 -3.01 5.89 -8.22
N ASN A 560 -2.16 5.49 -7.29
CA ASN A 560 -1.77 4.12 -7.01
C ASN A 560 -1.55 3.91 -5.51
N GLY A 561 -1.97 2.78 -4.96
CA GLY A 561 -1.81 2.51 -3.53
C GLY A 561 -2.29 1.12 -3.11
N ILE A 562 -2.44 0.94 -1.81
CA ILE A 562 -2.96 -0.29 -1.19
C ILE A 562 -4.23 0.08 -0.41
N ALA A 563 -5.33 -0.63 -0.64
CA ALA A 563 -6.57 -0.41 0.11
C ALA A 563 -6.44 -0.91 1.55
N GLN A 564 -6.70 -0.05 2.56
CA GLN A 564 -6.83 -0.36 3.99
C GLN A 564 -5.95 -1.50 4.53
N ASN A 565 -4.63 -1.46 4.32
CA ASN A 565 -3.72 -2.47 4.85
C ASN A 565 -4.06 -3.94 4.47
N SER A 566 -4.91 -4.13 3.45
CA SER A 566 -5.50 -5.42 3.08
C SER A 566 -4.67 -6.19 2.06
N GLY A 567 -3.57 -5.60 1.58
CA GLY A 567 -2.76 -6.13 0.49
C GLY A 567 -3.44 -6.08 -0.89
N ILE A 568 -4.62 -5.45 -0.99
CA ILE A 568 -5.29 -5.16 -2.25
C ILE A 568 -4.63 -3.92 -2.86
N GLN A 569 -4.00 -4.09 -4.01
CA GLN A 569 -3.48 -2.98 -4.80
C GLN A 569 -4.66 -2.26 -5.45
N ALA A 570 -4.66 -0.93 -5.39
CA ALA A 570 -5.65 -0.09 -6.00
C ALA A 570 -4.94 0.89 -6.94
N ASN A 571 -5.38 0.94 -8.19
CA ASN A 571 -4.83 1.80 -9.24
C ASN A 571 -5.96 2.44 -10.01
N GLY A 572 -5.80 3.70 -10.41
CA GLY A 572 -6.81 4.31 -11.25
C GLY A 572 -6.59 5.78 -11.56
N GLY A 573 -7.63 6.36 -12.14
CA GLY A 573 -7.71 7.75 -12.53
C GLY A 573 -9.06 8.33 -12.15
N THR A 574 -9.06 9.56 -11.65
CA THR A 574 -10.28 10.30 -11.35
C THR A 574 -10.26 11.62 -12.08
N ILE A 575 -11.30 11.90 -12.85
CA ILE A 575 -11.53 13.19 -13.49
C ILE A 575 -12.39 14.03 -12.56
N VAL A 576 -11.91 15.23 -12.27
CA VAL A 576 -12.58 16.19 -11.39
C VAL A 576 -12.83 17.50 -12.10
N ALA A 577 -13.94 18.17 -11.78
CA ALA A 577 -14.18 19.55 -12.14
C ALA A 577 -14.20 20.38 -10.84
N PRO A 578 -13.36 21.42 -10.69
CA PRO A 578 -13.29 22.20 -9.44
C PRO A 578 -14.62 22.83 -9.02
N GLU A 579 -15.49 23.14 -9.98
CA GLU A 579 -16.80 23.72 -9.75
C GLU A 579 -17.85 22.68 -9.31
N LEU A 580 -17.54 21.39 -9.35
CA LEU A 580 -18.45 20.32 -8.92
C LEU A 580 -17.96 19.72 -7.58
N PRO A 581 -18.90 19.39 -6.67
CA PRO A 581 -18.54 18.79 -5.38
C PRO A 581 -18.25 17.28 -5.47
N PHE A 582 -18.33 16.68 -6.67
CA PHE A 582 -18.11 15.25 -6.93
C PHE A 582 -17.27 15.01 -8.20
N PRO A 583 -16.59 13.85 -8.31
CA PRO A 583 -15.83 13.50 -9.49
C PRO A 583 -16.77 13.31 -10.68
N VAL A 584 -16.27 13.73 -11.83
CA VAL A 584 -16.93 13.57 -13.12
C VAL A 584 -16.81 12.13 -13.59
N GLU A 585 -15.65 11.52 -13.41
CA GLU A 585 -15.37 10.17 -13.88
C GLU A 585 -14.35 9.50 -12.97
N VAL A 586 -14.58 8.22 -12.67
CA VAL A 586 -13.68 7.39 -11.89
C VAL A 586 -13.41 6.13 -12.70
N THR A 587 -12.13 5.83 -12.91
CA THR A 587 -11.66 4.57 -13.50
C THR A 587 -10.72 3.90 -12.52
N ALA A 588 -10.95 2.62 -12.27
CA ALA A 588 -10.45 1.93 -11.10
C ALA A 588 -10.09 0.48 -11.42
N SER A 589 -8.98 0.01 -10.87
CA SER A 589 -8.70 -1.42 -10.76
C SER A 589 -8.25 -1.73 -9.34
N LEU A 590 -8.83 -2.78 -8.77
CA LEU A 590 -8.40 -3.36 -7.50
C LEU A 590 -7.94 -4.79 -7.76
N ALA A 591 -6.72 -5.11 -7.34
CA ALA A 591 -6.12 -6.39 -7.63
C ALA A 591 -5.34 -6.92 -6.42
N MET A 592 -5.43 -8.22 -6.20
CA MET A 592 -4.61 -8.92 -5.20
C MET A 592 -3.84 -10.06 -5.90
N PRO A 593 -2.54 -10.23 -5.62
CA PRO A 593 -1.79 -11.39 -6.11
C PRO A 593 -2.47 -12.71 -5.72
N GLY A 594 -2.82 -13.54 -6.72
CA GLY A 594 -3.53 -14.80 -6.50
C GLY A 594 -4.98 -14.66 -6.01
N GLY A 595 -5.52 -13.44 -5.99
CA GLY A 595 -6.89 -13.12 -5.60
C GLY A 595 -7.75 -12.63 -6.77
N ILE A 596 -8.92 -12.06 -6.43
CA ILE A 596 -9.85 -11.52 -7.42
C ILE A 596 -9.36 -10.15 -7.87
N GLY A 597 -9.38 -9.90 -9.18
CA GLY A 597 -9.24 -8.57 -9.76
C GLY A 597 -10.60 -7.97 -10.10
N ILE A 598 -10.76 -6.69 -9.81
CA ILE A 598 -11.97 -5.93 -10.00
C ILE A 598 -11.63 -4.69 -10.81
N TYR A 599 -12.46 -4.38 -11.80
CA TYR A 599 -12.47 -3.11 -12.49
C TYR A 599 -13.78 -2.37 -12.18
N VAL A 600 -13.67 -1.08 -11.92
CA VAL A 600 -14.80 -0.18 -11.77
C VAL A 600 -14.60 1.02 -12.68
N HIS A 601 -15.68 1.42 -13.33
CA HIS A 601 -15.79 2.70 -14.02
C HIS A 601 -17.12 3.32 -13.63
N ALA A 602 -17.10 4.60 -13.30
CA ALA A 602 -18.29 5.37 -13.05
C ALA A 602 -18.13 6.74 -13.66
N LYS A 603 -19.14 7.20 -14.39
CA LYS A 603 -19.14 8.49 -15.06
C LYS A 603 -20.44 9.22 -14.78
N LEU A 604 -20.32 10.43 -14.27
CA LEU A 604 -21.42 11.37 -14.19
C LEU A 604 -21.81 11.80 -15.61
N ILE A 605 -23.05 11.50 -16.00
CA ILE A 605 -23.57 11.81 -17.33
C ILE A 605 -24.64 12.90 -17.32
N ASP A 606 -25.29 13.14 -16.18
CA ASP A 606 -26.29 14.19 -16.03
C ASP A 606 -26.41 14.66 -14.58
N MET A 607 -26.88 15.90 -14.40
CA MET A 607 -27.10 16.51 -13.10
C MET A 607 -28.29 17.48 -13.17
N LYS A 608 -29.11 17.52 -12.13
CA LYS A 608 -30.17 18.51 -11.97
C LYS A 608 -29.77 19.52 -10.90
N LEU A 609 -29.68 20.77 -11.32
CA LEU A 609 -29.42 21.92 -10.47
C LEU A 609 -30.70 22.72 -10.22
N GLU A 610 -30.82 23.28 -9.02
CA GLU A 610 -31.85 24.23 -8.65
C GLU A 610 -31.19 25.54 -8.20
N GLU A 611 -31.49 26.65 -8.89
CA GLU A 611 -30.97 27.97 -8.51
C GLU A 611 -31.43 28.35 -7.11
N THR A 612 -30.49 28.79 -6.27
CA THR A 612 -30.83 29.40 -4.98
C THR A 612 -31.04 30.89 -5.18
N SER A 613 -32.22 31.37 -4.80
CA SER A 613 -32.69 32.75 -5.07
C SER A 613 -32.07 33.81 -4.19
#